data_AF-A0A523IC62-F1
#
_entry.id   AF-A0A523IC62-F1
#
_cell.length_a   1.000
_cell.length_b   1.000
_cell.length_c   1.000
_cell.angle_alpha   90.00
_cell.angle_beta   90.00
_cell.angle_gamma   90.00
#
_symmetry.space_group_name_H-M   'P 1'
#
loop_
_entity.id
_entity.type
_entity.pdbx_description
1 polymer ?
#
loop_
_entity_poly.entity_id
_entity_poly.type
_entity_poly.pdbx_seq_one_letter_code
_entity_poly.pdbx_strand_id
1 'polypeptide(L)'
;MIMEKRVLYQVCMSTLILLLFTWNLAQGTPETTDDIFRSFNTNLMLAKNGQKFGYLQSSILYYSFQWVFVFTIDREVGKDIRKSNFKRWIKNITNLPKIPDGDDWITNYIGHPLAGASAFVFFKNFGFSNKASFFATVLQSTLFEYTVEAWKQPPSAVDLIVTPLVGSLIGSQVGVNTFIFSFSYTISRFIFRLF
;
A
#
# COMPACT_ATOMS: atom_id res chain seq x y z
N MET A 1 -18.53 12.42 -6.91
CA MET A 1 -19.20 11.20 -7.44
C MET A 1 -18.51 10.47 -8.62
N ILE A 2 -18.13 11.11 -9.76
CA ILE A 2 -17.41 10.37 -10.85
C ILE A 2 -15.92 10.17 -10.54
N MET A 3 -15.25 11.15 -9.91
CA MET A 3 -13.84 11.02 -9.50
C MET A 3 -13.64 9.97 -8.39
N GLU A 4 -14.53 9.93 -7.41
CA GLU A 4 -14.50 8.96 -6.28
C GLU A 4 -14.49 7.50 -6.74
N LYS A 5 -15.28 7.18 -7.78
CA LYS A 5 -15.33 5.81 -8.33
C LYS A 5 -14.07 5.43 -9.09
N ARG A 6 -13.35 6.41 -9.66
CA ARG A 6 -12.10 6.17 -10.40
C ARG A 6 -10.93 5.90 -9.46
N VAL A 7 -10.80 6.69 -8.38
CA VAL A 7 -9.77 6.48 -7.35
C VAL A 7 -9.92 5.11 -6.72
N LEU A 8 -11.13 4.75 -6.31
CA LEU A 8 -11.40 3.42 -5.75
C LEU A 8 -11.07 2.31 -6.75
N TYR A 9 -11.44 2.46 -8.02
CA TYR A 9 -11.12 1.48 -9.06
C TYR A 9 -9.61 1.32 -9.30
N GLN A 10 -8.86 2.41 -9.32
CA GLN A 10 -7.40 2.40 -9.51
C GLN A 10 -6.71 1.69 -8.34
N VAL A 11 -7.08 2.03 -7.11
CA VAL A 11 -6.60 1.35 -5.90
C VAL A 11 -6.96 -0.14 -5.93
N CYS A 12 -8.18 -0.48 -6.38
CA CYS A 12 -8.61 -1.87 -6.47
C CYS A 12 -7.82 -2.69 -7.49
N MET A 13 -7.64 -2.18 -8.71
CA MET A 13 -6.96 -2.90 -9.79
C MET A 13 -5.48 -3.13 -9.49
N SER A 14 -4.79 -2.13 -8.95
CA SER A 14 -3.38 -2.25 -8.61
C SER A 14 -3.17 -3.22 -7.46
N THR A 15 -4.01 -3.13 -6.43
CA THR A 15 -4.03 -4.06 -5.31
C THR A 15 -4.24 -5.50 -5.78
N LEU A 16 -5.18 -5.75 -6.69
CA LEU A 16 -5.41 -7.09 -7.21
C LEU A 16 -4.18 -7.63 -7.98
N ILE A 17 -3.61 -6.83 -8.89
CA ILE A 17 -2.45 -7.25 -9.69
C ILE A 17 -1.26 -7.60 -8.79
N LEU A 18 -0.98 -6.76 -7.80
CA LEU A 18 0.10 -6.99 -6.85
C LEU A 18 -0.12 -8.25 -6.02
N LEU A 19 -1.35 -8.45 -5.53
CA LEU A 19 -1.66 -9.61 -4.71
C LEU A 19 -1.65 -10.92 -5.52
N LEU A 20 -2.10 -10.90 -6.78
CA LEU A 20 -1.97 -12.04 -7.68
C LEU A 20 -0.50 -12.33 -8.02
N PHE A 21 0.30 -11.30 -8.27
CA PHE A 21 1.73 -11.46 -8.52
C PHE A 21 2.44 -12.09 -7.30
N THR A 22 2.12 -11.62 -6.10
CA THR A 22 2.78 -12.08 -4.86
C THR A 22 2.28 -13.43 -4.40
N TRP A 23 1.01 -13.76 -4.63
CA TRP A 23 0.46 -15.10 -4.45
C TRP A 23 1.22 -16.15 -5.26
N ASN A 24 1.65 -15.79 -6.48
CA ASN A 24 2.45 -16.68 -7.31
C ASN A 24 3.91 -16.80 -6.84
N LEU A 25 4.44 -15.80 -6.12
CA LEU A 25 5.80 -15.80 -5.60
C LEU A 25 5.94 -16.45 -4.22
N ALA A 26 4.97 -16.27 -3.33
CA ALA A 26 5.04 -16.70 -1.95
C ALA A 26 4.34 -18.06 -1.75
N GLN A 27 5.10 -19.10 -1.43
CA GLN A 27 4.58 -20.39 -0.96
C GLN A 27 5.49 -20.94 0.14
N GLY A 28 4.97 -21.03 1.36
CA GLY A 28 5.67 -21.58 2.53
C GLY A 28 4.90 -21.30 3.83
N THR A 29 4.99 -22.20 4.80
CA THR A 29 4.45 -21.97 6.13
C THR A 29 5.34 -20.99 6.89
N PRO A 30 4.79 -19.94 7.53
CA PRO A 30 5.61 -18.94 8.21
C PRO A 30 6.45 -19.54 9.35
N GLU A 31 7.74 -19.23 9.39
CA GLU A 31 8.45 -19.22 10.67
C GLU A 31 7.95 -17.99 11.44
N THR A 32 7.04 -18.22 12.38
CA THR A 32 6.56 -17.21 13.32
C THR A 32 7.70 -16.81 14.26
N THR A 33 8.43 -15.74 13.94
CA THR A 33 9.31 -15.07 14.89
C THR A 33 8.64 -13.78 15.36
N ASP A 34 8.37 -13.68 16.67
CA ASP A 34 7.74 -12.51 17.31
C ASP A 34 8.71 -11.34 17.56
N ASP A 35 9.99 -11.55 17.27
CA ASP A 35 11.06 -10.57 17.43
C ASP A 35 11.21 -9.70 16.18
N ILE A 36 10.90 -8.40 16.31
CA ILE A 36 10.96 -7.43 15.20
C ILE A 36 12.40 -7.30 14.67
N PHE A 37 13.40 -7.22 15.53
CA PHE A 37 14.78 -7.00 15.10
C PHE A 37 15.35 -8.23 14.40
N ARG A 38 14.97 -9.43 14.86
CA ARG A 38 15.22 -10.65 14.10
C ARG A 38 14.41 -10.67 12.81
N SER A 39 13.16 -10.22 12.77
CA SER A 39 12.39 -10.19 11.51
C SER A 39 13.03 -9.32 10.42
N PHE A 40 13.64 -8.19 10.81
CA PHE A 40 14.42 -7.33 9.91
C PHE A 40 15.68 -8.02 9.38
N ASN A 41 16.32 -8.87 10.21
CA ASN A 41 17.64 -9.44 9.92
C ASN A 41 17.61 -10.91 9.48
N THR A 42 16.51 -11.65 9.70
CA THR A 42 16.47 -13.12 9.60
C THR A 42 15.19 -13.73 9.01
N ASN A 43 14.10 -12.98 8.77
CA ASN A 43 12.92 -13.57 8.12
C ASN A 43 13.07 -13.60 6.60
N LEU A 44 13.89 -14.54 6.13
CA LEU A 44 14.09 -14.90 4.73
C LEU A 44 13.04 -15.95 4.35
N MET A 45 11.93 -15.55 3.75
CA MET A 45 10.96 -16.51 3.24
C MET A 45 11.38 -17.05 1.88
N LEU A 46 11.38 -18.37 1.75
CA LEU A 46 11.65 -19.08 0.51
C LEU A 46 10.44 -18.90 -0.43
N ALA A 47 10.61 -18.11 -1.48
CA ALA A 47 9.73 -18.12 -2.64
C ALA A 47 9.70 -19.51 -3.25
N LYS A 48 8.66 -19.80 -4.04
CA LYS A 48 8.43 -21.11 -4.69
C LYS A 48 9.61 -21.63 -5.54
N ASN A 49 10.51 -20.73 -5.97
CA ASN A 49 11.75 -21.04 -6.70
C ASN A 49 13.02 -21.06 -5.83
N GLY A 50 12.91 -21.09 -4.50
CA GLY A 50 14.03 -21.04 -3.55
C GLY A 50 14.62 -19.64 -3.30
N GLN A 51 14.06 -18.59 -3.90
CA GLN A 51 14.51 -17.21 -3.66
C GLN A 51 14.08 -16.71 -2.29
N LYS A 52 15.01 -16.26 -1.47
CA LYS A 52 14.69 -15.75 -0.14
C LYS A 52 14.39 -14.24 -0.19
N PHE A 53 13.14 -13.85 0.09
CA PHE A 53 12.78 -12.44 0.27
C PHE A 53 12.77 -12.09 1.76
N GLY A 54 13.66 -11.17 2.16
CA GLY A 54 13.67 -10.58 3.48
C GLY A 54 12.77 -9.35 3.57
N TYR A 55 12.56 -8.85 4.78
CA TYR A 55 11.70 -7.69 5.05
C TYR A 55 12.07 -6.45 4.20
N LEU A 56 13.37 -6.20 4.04
CA LEU A 56 13.86 -5.10 3.20
C LEU A 56 13.52 -5.31 1.72
N GLN A 57 13.78 -6.50 1.17
CA GLN A 57 13.49 -6.80 -0.23
C GLN A 57 11.99 -6.72 -0.51
N SER A 58 11.15 -7.27 0.38
CA SER A 58 9.69 -7.16 0.28
C SER A 58 9.22 -5.71 0.37
N SER A 59 9.85 -4.89 1.22
CA SER A 59 9.54 -3.47 1.33
C SER A 59 9.93 -2.69 0.08
N ILE A 60 11.11 -2.94 -0.49
CA ILE A 60 11.54 -2.34 -1.75
C ILE A 60 10.59 -2.75 -2.88
N LEU A 61 10.20 -4.01 -2.94
CA LEU A 61 9.29 -4.52 -3.96
C LEU A 61 7.92 -3.84 -3.87
N TYR A 62 7.32 -3.75 -2.67
CA TYR A 62 6.05 -3.07 -2.47
C TYR A 62 6.13 -1.58 -2.82
N TYR A 63 7.17 -0.90 -2.33
CA TYR A 63 7.37 0.52 -2.60
C TYR A 63 7.57 0.81 -4.10
N SER A 64 8.33 -0.06 -4.79
CA SER A 64 8.50 0.03 -6.24
C SER A 64 7.16 -0.14 -6.96
N PHE A 65 6.31 -1.04 -6.48
CA PHE A 65 4.97 -1.20 -7.02
C PHE A 65 4.11 0.06 -6.83
N GLN A 66 4.18 0.73 -5.67
CA GLN A 66 3.48 2.01 -5.44
C GLN A 66 3.89 3.06 -6.48
N TRP A 67 5.18 3.19 -6.78
CA TRP A 67 5.67 4.14 -7.80
C TRP A 67 5.22 3.77 -9.21
N VAL A 68 5.25 2.48 -9.56
CA VAL A 68 4.72 2.02 -10.85
C VAL A 68 3.23 2.33 -10.95
N PHE A 69 2.46 2.09 -9.88
CA PHE A 69 1.05 2.43 -9.80
C PHE A 69 0.81 3.93 -10.06
N VAL A 70 1.56 4.81 -9.38
CA VAL A 70 1.46 6.26 -9.54
C VAL A 70 1.71 6.70 -10.99
N PHE A 71 2.70 6.15 -11.68
CA PHE A 71 3.00 6.61 -13.04
C PHE A 71 2.16 5.95 -14.14
N THR A 72 1.64 4.73 -13.89
CA THR A 72 0.92 3.97 -14.92
C THR A 72 -0.59 4.06 -14.78
N ILE A 73 -1.09 3.96 -13.55
CA ILE A 73 -2.51 3.83 -13.24
C ILE A 73 -3.06 5.14 -12.68
N ASP A 74 -2.41 5.74 -11.67
CA ASP A 74 -2.84 7.01 -11.07
C ASP A 74 -2.24 8.22 -11.78
N ARG A 75 -2.77 8.47 -12.98
CA ARG A 75 -2.28 9.55 -13.86
C ARG A 75 -2.44 10.94 -13.25
N GLU A 76 -3.23 11.15 -12.20
CA GLU A 76 -3.41 12.47 -11.58
C GLU A 76 -2.25 12.77 -10.64
N VAL A 77 -1.94 11.87 -9.71
CA VAL A 77 -0.75 11.99 -8.86
C VAL A 77 0.52 12.07 -9.72
N GLY A 78 0.62 11.22 -10.75
CA GLY A 78 1.74 11.29 -11.69
C GLY A 78 1.81 12.59 -12.52
N LYS A 79 0.68 13.30 -12.73
CA LYS A 79 0.68 14.64 -13.35
C LYS A 79 1.13 15.70 -12.34
N ASP A 80 0.70 15.62 -11.09
CA ASP A 80 1.07 16.57 -10.04
C ASP A 80 2.58 16.51 -9.77
N ILE A 81 3.15 15.31 -9.71
CA ILE A 81 4.61 15.11 -9.61
C ILE A 81 5.33 15.77 -10.79
N ARG A 82 4.87 15.54 -12.03
CA ARG A 82 5.48 16.11 -13.25
C ARG A 82 5.37 17.63 -13.34
N LYS A 83 4.32 18.23 -12.78
CA LYS A 83 4.11 19.68 -12.75
C LYS A 83 4.82 20.37 -11.58
N SER A 84 5.13 19.61 -10.53
CA SER A 84 5.80 20.12 -9.34
C SER A 84 7.32 20.26 -9.56
N ASN A 85 8.03 20.71 -8.53
CA ASN A 85 9.48 20.83 -8.57
C ASN A 85 10.09 20.42 -7.22
N PHE A 86 11.38 20.09 -7.26
CA PHE A 86 12.09 19.58 -6.09
C PHE A 86 12.11 20.56 -4.91
N LYS A 87 12.15 21.87 -5.15
CA LYS A 87 12.10 22.88 -4.07
C LYS A 87 10.76 22.84 -3.34
N ARG A 88 9.65 22.68 -4.06
CA ARG A 88 8.31 22.52 -3.47
C ARG A 88 8.22 21.22 -2.67
N TRP A 89 8.74 20.12 -3.19
CA TRP A 89 8.80 18.84 -2.47
C TRP A 89 9.58 18.96 -1.16
N ILE A 90 10.80 19.52 -1.21
CA ILE A 90 11.61 19.78 0.00
C ILE A 90 10.85 20.66 0.99
N LYS A 91 10.21 21.74 0.52
CA LYS A 91 9.39 22.61 1.37
C LYS A 91 8.25 21.83 2.04
N ASN A 92 7.63 20.90 1.33
CA ASN A 92 6.51 20.13 1.86
C ASN A 92 6.95 19.11 2.90
N ILE A 93 8.01 18.32 2.66
CA ILE A 93 8.50 17.32 3.62
C ILE A 93 9.12 17.93 4.89
N THR A 94 9.55 19.20 4.82
CA THR A 94 10.11 19.93 5.97
C THR A 94 9.05 20.60 6.82
N ASN A 95 7.80 20.70 6.33
CA ASN A 95 6.68 21.10 7.17
C ASN A 95 6.24 19.95 8.07
N LEU A 96 5.68 20.30 9.22
CA LEU A 96 5.01 19.32 10.07
C LEU A 96 3.82 18.70 9.32
N PRO A 97 3.53 17.40 9.57
CA PRO A 97 2.33 16.76 9.05
C PRO A 97 1.08 17.57 9.39
N LYS A 98 0.22 17.81 8.40
CA LYS A 98 -0.92 18.71 8.54
C LYS A 98 -2.20 17.99 8.96
N ILE A 99 -3.03 18.74 9.70
CA ILE A 99 -4.43 18.41 9.98
C ILE A 99 -5.25 19.71 9.87
N PRO A 100 -6.26 19.79 8.98
CA PRO A 100 -6.49 18.94 7.80
C PRO A 100 -5.46 19.20 6.69
N ASP A 101 -5.20 18.18 5.89
CA ASP A 101 -4.28 18.15 4.74
C ASP A 101 -4.88 18.72 3.44
N GLY A 102 -6.22 18.72 3.33
CA GLY A 102 -6.97 19.18 2.15
C GLY A 102 -7.52 18.05 1.28
N ASP A 103 -7.38 16.79 1.69
CA ASP A 103 -7.91 15.65 0.94
C ASP A 103 -9.40 15.42 1.20
N ASP A 104 -10.05 14.77 0.24
CA ASP A 104 -11.46 14.40 0.36
C ASP A 104 -11.61 13.28 1.40
N TRP A 105 -12.72 13.30 2.14
CA TRP A 105 -12.99 12.33 3.19
C TRP A 105 -12.97 10.87 2.66
N ILE A 106 -13.35 10.64 1.40
CA ILE A 106 -13.31 9.30 0.79
C ILE A 106 -11.87 8.82 0.65
N THR A 107 -10.94 9.72 0.31
CA THR A 107 -9.52 9.39 0.22
C THR A 107 -9.00 8.98 1.60
N ASN A 108 -9.18 9.82 2.61
CA ASN A 108 -8.59 9.60 3.95
C ASN A 108 -9.20 8.41 4.69
N TYR A 109 -10.49 8.13 4.49
CA TYR A 109 -11.21 7.12 5.29
C TYR A 109 -11.61 5.87 4.52
N ILE A 110 -11.42 5.83 3.20
CA ILE A 110 -11.68 4.64 2.37
C ILE A 110 -10.47 4.30 1.52
N GLY A 111 -10.00 5.22 0.67
CA GLY A 111 -8.90 4.97 -0.25
C GLY A 111 -7.61 4.57 0.47
N HIS A 112 -7.17 5.43 1.39
CA HIS A 112 -5.97 5.24 2.20
C HIS A 112 -6.06 3.99 3.09
N PRO A 113 -7.12 3.75 3.88
CA PRO A 113 -7.29 2.49 4.59
C PRO A 113 -7.23 1.24 3.71
N LEU A 114 -7.80 1.27 2.50
CA LEU A 114 -7.70 0.13 1.57
C LEU A 114 -6.27 -0.06 1.04
N ALA A 115 -5.53 1.02 0.80
CA ALA A 115 -4.10 0.97 0.46
C ALA A 115 -3.24 0.46 1.63
N GLY A 116 -3.61 0.79 2.87
CA GLY A 116 -3.00 0.22 4.07
C GLY A 116 -3.30 -1.27 4.22
N ALA A 117 -4.53 -1.70 3.90
CA ALA A 117 -4.92 -3.11 3.93
C ALA A 117 -4.17 -3.93 2.87
N SER A 118 -3.99 -3.39 1.67
CA SER A 118 -3.20 -4.06 0.62
C SER A 118 -1.74 -4.22 1.01
N ALA A 119 -1.13 -3.21 1.64
CA ALA A 119 0.22 -3.32 2.20
C ALA A 119 0.27 -4.42 3.27
N PHE A 120 -0.64 -4.40 4.25
CA PHE A 120 -0.65 -5.41 5.31
C PHE A 120 -0.76 -6.83 4.74
N VAL A 121 -1.71 -7.05 3.83
CA VAL A 121 -1.95 -8.35 3.18
C VAL A 121 -0.74 -8.77 2.35
N PHE A 122 -0.09 -7.86 1.64
CA PHE A 122 1.14 -8.15 0.90
C PHE A 122 2.21 -8.74 1.83
N PHE A 123 2.52 -8.10 2.95
CA PHE A 123 3.52 -8.64 3.88
C PHE A 123 3.03 -9.94 4.55
N LYS A 124 1.73 -10.07 4.81
CA LYS A 124 1.16 -11.36 5.25
C LYS A 124 1.37 -12.48 4.23
N ASN A 125 1.29 -12.20 2.93
CA ASN A 125 1.54 -13.18 1.87
C ASN A 125 2.97 -13.66 1.87
N PHE A 126 3.92 -12.76 2.11
CA PHE A 126 5.32 -13.10 2.34
C PHE A 126 5.55 -13.75 3.72
N GLY A 127 4.50 -14.11 4.45
CA GLY A 127 4.56 -14.86 5.70
C GLY A 127 5.01 -14.04 6.91
N PHE A 128 5.07 -12.72 6.83
CA PHE A 128 5.39 -11.89 7.99
C PHE A 128 4.32 -12.02 9.10
N SER A 129 4.74 -11.89 10.36
CA SER A 129 3.83 -11.86 11.51
C SER A 129 2.91 -10.63 11.43
N ASN A 130 1.77 -10.64 12.14
CA ASN A 130 0.85 -9.48 12.12
C ASN A 130 1.55 -8.19 12.57
N LYS A 131 2.47 -8.30 13.55
CA LYS A 131 3.26 -7.19 14.04
C LYS A 131 4.22 -6.66 12.97
N ALA A 132 4.97 -7.55 12.30
CA ALA A 132 5.88 -7.17 11.23
C ALA A 132 5.12 -6.57 10.03
N SER A 133 4.00 -7.17 9.61
CA SER A 133 3.15 -6.61 8.56
C SER A 133 2.58 -5.24 8.93
N PHE A 134 2.18 -5.02 10.19
CA PHE A 134 1.70 -3.72 10.65
C PHE A 134 2.80 -2.64 10.53
N PHE A 135 4.01 -2.90 11.04
CA PHE A 135 5.13 -1.97 10.91
C PHE A 135 5.54 -1.74 9.46
N ALA A 136 5.39 -2.74 8.60
CA ALA A 136 5.61 -2.59 7.18
C ALA A 136 4.57 -1.65 6.57
N THR A 137 3.29 -1.79 6.93
CA THR A 137 2.24 -0.84 6.52
C THR A 137 2.53 0.58 7.00
N VAL A 138 2.98 0.77 8.25
CA VAL A 138 3.40 2.10 8.76
C VAL A 138 4.51 2.69 7.91
N LEU A 139 5.55 1.89 7.61
CA LEU A 139 6.66 2.30 6.77
C LEU A 139 6.18 2.69 5.37
N GLN A 140 5.34 1.87 4.72
CA GLN A 140 4.85 2.14 3.38
C GLN A 140 3.93 3.35 3.30
N SER A 141 3.07 3.57 4.32
CA SER A 141 2.27 4.79 4.43
C SER A 141 3.15 6.02 4.59
N THR A 142 4.15 5.97 5.48
CA THR A 142 5.09 7.07 5.69
C THR A 142 5.89 7.38 4.41
N LEU A 143 6.39 6.36 3.72
CA LEU A 143 7.10 6.55 2.46
C LEU A 143 6.18 7.20 1.42
N PHE A 144 4.94 6.75 1.29
CA PHE A 144 4.00 7.31 0.31
C PHE A 144 3.74 8.80 0.56
N GLU A 145 3.41 9.17 1.80
CA GLU A 145 3.20 10.57 2.22
C GLU A 145 4.40 11.46 1.87
N TYR A 146 5.60 11.04 2.27
CA TYR A 146 6.80 11.86 2.16
C TYR A 146 7.42 11.86 0.76
N THR A 147 7.15 10.86 -0.07
CA THR A 147 7.86 10.71 -1.36
C THR A 147 6.94 10.85 -2.57
N VAL A 148 5.64 10.60 -2.42
CA VAL A 148 4.63 10.68 -3.50
C VAL A 148 3.72 11.89 -3.28
N GLU A 149 3.05 11.98 -2.14
CA GLU A 149 2.08 13.06 -1.87
C GLU A 149 2.76 14.42 -1.66
N ALA A 150 3.94 14.41 -1.04
CA ALA A 150 4.77 15.57 -0.77
C ALA A 150 5.06 16.44 -2.01
N TRP A 151 4.90 15.93 -3.23
CA TRP A 151 5.05 16.73 -4.45
C TRP A 151 3.90 17.74 -4.62
N LYS A 152 2.70 17.39 -4.14
CA LYS A 152 1.49 18.20 -4.20
C LYS A 152 1.32 19.01 -2.92
N GLN A 153 1.34 18.35 -1.76
CA GLN A 153 0.97 18.92 -0.46
C GLN A 153 1.88 18.41 0.67
N PRO A 154 1.95 19.09 1.83
CA PRO A 154 2.65 18.55 3.00
C PRO A 154 2.05 17.21 3.45
N PRO A 155 2.86 16.31 4.05
CA PRO A 155 2.38 15.03 4.56
C PRO A 155 1.13 15.14 5.43
N SER A 156 0.20 14.20 5.32
CA SER A 156 -1.00 14.14 6.14
C SER A 156 -0.73 13.44 7.47
N ALA A 157 -1.04 14.10 8.58
CA ALA A 157 -0.97 13.43 9.88
C ALA A 157 -2.11 12.42 10.05
N VAL A 158 -3.25 12.63 9.37
CA VAL A 158 -4.37 11.69 9.38
C VAL A 158 -3.94 10.41 8.70
N ASP A 159 -3.30 10.49 7.54
CA ASP A 159 -2.95 9.31 6.77
C ASP A 159 -1.80 8.52 7.40
N LEU A 160 -0.83 9.20 8.02
CA LEU A 160 0.23 8.55 8.80
C LEU A 160 -0.30 7.68 9.96
N ILE A 161 -1.52 7.95 10.44
CA ILE A 161 -2.15 7.25 11.56
C ILE A 161 -3.24 6.29 11.08
N VAL A 162 -4.22 6.81 10.35
CA VAL A 162 -5.44 6.10 9.93
C VAL A 162 -5.11 5.02 8.92
N THR A 163 -4.24 5.29 7.95
CA THR A 163 -3.85 4.32 6.92
C THR A 163 -3.28 3.03 7.51
N PRO A 164 -2.22 3.06 8.33
CA PRO A 164 -1.67 1.83 8.88
C PRO A 164 -2.58 1.17 9.91
N LEU A 165 -3.29 1.93 10.75
CA LEU A 165 -4.15 1.36 11.78
C LEU A 165 -5.38 0.68 11.17
N VAL A 166 -6.19 1.42 10.42
CA VAL A 166 -7.44 0.91 9.86
C VAL A 166 -7.15 -0.10 8.76
N GLY A 167 -6.14 0.17 7.92
CA GLY A 167 -5.74 -0.74 6.87
C GLY A 167 -5.28 -2.10 7.42
N SER A 168 -4.43 -2.11 8.45
CA SER A 168 -3.97 -3.38 9.04
C SER A 168 -5.10 -4.14 9.74
N LEU A 169 -6.05 -3.45 10.38
CA LEU A 169 -7.25 -4.08 10.93
C LEU A 169 -8.06 -4.77 9.84
N ILE A 170 -8.37 -4.06 8.75
CA ILE A 170 -9.09 -4.63 7.59
C ILE A 170 -8.33 -5.82 7.02
N GLY A 171 -7.04 -5.66 6.74
CA GLY A 171 -6.20 -6.71 6.17
C GLY A 171 -6.11 -7.96 7.04
N SER A 172 -6.08 -7.79 8.37
CA SER A 172 -6.05 -8.90 9.32
C SER A 172 -7.36 -9.68 9.40
N GLN A 173 -8.51 -9.01 9.28
CA GLN A 173 -9.84 -9.64 9.39
C GLN A 173 -10.28 -10.33 8.11
N VAL A 174 -10.01 -9.69 6.97
CA VAL A 174 -10.46 -10.21 5.67
C VAL A 174 -9.61 -11.42 5.27
N GLY A 175 -8.33 -11.44 5.63
CA GLY A 175 -7.40 -12.48 5.22
C GLY A 175 -7.10 -12.41 3.71
N VAL A 176 -5.95 -12.96 3.33
CA VAL A 176 -5.37 -12.85 1.98
C VAL A 176 -6.34 -13.27 0.88
N ASN A 177 -6.90 -14.48 1.03
CA ASN A 177 -7.71 -15.12 -0.01
C ASN A 177 -9.00 -14.36 -0.24
N THR A 178 -9.67 -13.96 0.82
CA THR A 178 -10.90 -13.16 0.75
C THR A 178 -10.60 -11.77 0.19
N PHE A 179 -9.47 -11.15 0.55
CA PHE A 179 -9.14 -9.82 0.07
C PHE A 179 -8.88 -9.84 -1.45
N ILE A 180 -8.14 -10.81 -1.96
CA ILE A 180 -7.97 -11.04 -3.41
C ILE A 180 -9.33 -11.27 -4.09
N PHE A 181 -10.19 -12.10 -3.50
CA PHE A 181 -11.48 -12.47 -4.10
C PHE A 181 -12.48 -11.31 -4.09
N SER A 182 -12.56 -10.54 -3.00
CA SER A 182 -13.44 -9.38 -2.85
C SER A 182 -13.06 -8.24 -3.81
N PHE A 183 -11.75 -8.03 -4.03
CA PHE A 183 -11.28 -7.08 -5.03
C PHE A 183 -11.52 -7.57 -6.45
N SER A 184 -11.28 -8.86 -6.74
CA SER A 184 -11.62 -9.48 -8.03
C SER A 184 -13.10 -9.31 -8.36
N TYR A 185 -13.99 -9.59 -7.42
CA TYR A 185 -15.44 -9.46 -7.60
C TYR A 185 -15.87 -8.00 -7.82
N THR A 186 -15.31 -7.05 -7.07
CA THR A 186 -15.59 -5.62 -7.23
C THR A 186 -15.15 -5.12 -8.61
N ILE A 187 -13.98 -5.56 -9.08
CA ILE A 187 -13.45 -5.27 -10.42
C ILE A 187 -14.35 -5.87 -11.50
N SER A 188 -14.71 -7.16 -11.39
CA SER A 188 -15.58 -7.82 -12.36
C SER A 188 -16.91 -7.08 -12.49
N ARG A 189 -17.57 -6.74 -11.38
CA ARG A 189 -18.86 -6.05 -11.40
C ARG A 189 -18.78 -4.64 -11.98
N PHE A 190 -17.60 -3.99 -11.93
CA PHE A 190 -17.39 -2.68 -12.52
C PHE A 190 -17.07 -2.76 -14.01
N ILE A 191 -16.27 -3.74 -14.44
CA ILE A 191 -16.01 -4.04 -15.87
C ILE A 191 -17.32 -4.38 -16.58
N PHE A 192 -18.17 -5.23 -15.98
CA PHE A 192 -19.48 -5.61 -16.53
C PHE A 192 -20.55 -4.51 -16.48
N ARG A 193 -20.25 -3.34 -15.90
CA ARG A 193 -21.12 -2.15 -15.96
C ARG A 193 -20.68 -1.13 -17.01
N LEU A 194 -19.52 -1.35 -17.64
CA LEU A 194 -18.97 -0.53 -18.72
C LEU A 194 -19.24 -1.13 -20.11
N PHE A 195 -19.83 -2.33 -20.15
CA PHE A 195 -20.43 -2.99 -21.31
C PHE A 195 -21.92 -3.21 -21.04
#